data_AF-A0A4Y0BRQ5-F1
#
_entry.id   AF-A0A4Y0BRQ5-F1
#
_cell.length_a   1.000
_cell.length_b   1.000
_cell.length_c   1.000
_cell.angle_alpha   90.00
_cell.angle_beta   90.00
_cell.angle_gamma   90.00
#
_symmetry.space_group_name_H-M   'P 1'
#
loop_
_entity.id
_entity.type
_entity.pdbx_description
1 polymer ?
#
loop_
_entity_poly.entity_id
_entity_poly.type
_entity_poly.pdbx_seq_one_letter_code
_entity_poly.pdbx_strand_id
1 'polypeptide(L)'
;MCGSWRTFLIAVSVASVTLAGSTAYADSCPIYLTIFALGRSIEVSPLVINWGPGCDNPPEWIGLYTENPALSNASPIAQVFPNGEHGGQVITDVKFGRRKLPGGWSHEQVLQHIPKRKSKPICFDLYLTSYDQANQLQYFDCLKIQPTWMFSEPGLGNVSLRELFLPGSHCSGCYQTRTNVGNAFLKKIGFRQSMDVWSQLVFGVRYLDFSIGYYPSHNGTRNFWIMNEHFRVTSLGPILQDIRRFVILSEETVFLDFRRFPLGFHNNPEQHVALLALLEQELGDLVYRRQSLSSDEVETADDADGESYNLTLGDMRREGKYILITYNHEASLNESEIVWKPWKKHSSAFLKHTELGEFMQNLFSQKHPDAPRNIGWSLHGIQGFQGSYNEEDATYLMPAERASIVNPKLMQLLSGPWSQRANAVLVDYFTNTNLVELAVNTNRYKTLRNPTNEAVVLDIQ
;
A
#
# COMPACT_ATOMS: atom_id res chain seq x y z
N MET A 1 17.13 -71.34 39.17
CA MET A 1 17.26 -70.88 40.58
C MET A 1 17.53 -69.39 40.57
N CYS A 2 16.99 -68.68 41.57
CA CYS A 2 16.84 -67.24 41.74
C CYS A 2 18.01 -66.32 41.34
N GLY A 3 17.66 -65.07 41.03
CA GLY A 3 18.53 -63.89 41.13
C GLY A 3 17.99 -62.72 40.29
N SER A 4 16.98 -61.99 40.77
CA SER A 4 17.12 -60.70 41.49
C SER A 4 17.44 -59.52 40.57
N TRP A 5 16.51 -58.56 40.56
CA TRP A 5 16.58 -57.27 39.89
C TRP A 5 17.81 -56.43 40.28
N ARG A 6 18.35 -55.70 39.30
CA ARG A 6 18.98 -54.39 39.51
C ARG A 6 18.57 -53.44 38.39
N THR A 7 17.80 -52.44 38.80
CA THR A 7 17.45 -51.23 38.04
C THR A 7 18.74 -50.45 37.75
N PHE A 8 19.07 -50.24 36.47
CA PHE A 8 20.04 -49.24 36.05
C PHE A 8 19.29 -48.06 35.45
N LEU A 9 19.29 -46.94 36.19
CA LEU A 9 18.98 -45.61 35.68
C LEU A 9 20.05 -45.24 34.65
N ILE A 10 19.71 -45.31 33.36
CA ILE A 10 20.52 -44.67 32.33
C ILE A 10 20.06 -43.23 32.27
N ALA A 11 20.83 -42.34 32.90
CA ALA A 11 20.75 -40.91 32.65
C ALA A 11 21.21 -40.67 31.22
N VAL A 12 20.26 -40.55 30.28
CA VAL A 12 20.55 -40.01 28.95
C VAL A 12 20.65 -38.50 29.12
N SER A 13 21.89 -38.04 29.26
CA SER A 13 22.26 -36.65 29.08
C SER A 13 21.92 -36.26 27.64
N VAL A 14 20.72 -35.71 27.42
CA VAL A 14 20.42 -35.02 26.17
C VAL A 14 21.29 -33.77 26.19
N ALA A 15 22.47 -33.88 25.59
CA ALA A 15 23.25 -32.73 25.21
C ALA A 15 22.38 -31.94 24.24
N SER A 16 21.85 -30.81 24.71
CA SER A 16 21.21 -29.81 23.89
C SER A 16 22.23 -29.37 22.84
N VAL A 17 22.15 -29.93 21.64
CA VAL A 17 22.81 -29.35 20.48
C VAL A 17 22.09 -28.04 20.23
N THR A 18 22.61 -26.97 20.82
CA THR A 18 22.33 -25.62 20.34
C THR A 18 22.78 -25.59 18.89
N LEU A 19 21.82 -25.74 17.97
CA LEU A 19 21.96 -25.31 16.58
C LEU A 19 22.07 -23.78 16.59
N ALA A 20 23.23 -23.29 17.03
CA ALA A 20 23.76 -22.04 16.56
C ALA A 20 24.11 -22.27 15.09
N GLY A 21 23.26 -21.78 14.19
CA GLY A 21 23.44 -22.04 12.77
C GLY A 21 22.22 -21.76 11.92
N SER A 22 21.67 -20.56 12.00
CA SER A 22 21.16 -19.94 10.79
C SER A 22 22.12 -18.81 10.46
N THR A 23 23.10 -19.13 9.62
CA THR A 23 23.89 -18.16 8.87
C THR A 23 22.91 -17.17 8.25
N ALA A 24 22.83 -15.97 8.85
CA ALA A 24 22.34 -14.81 8.15
C ALA A 24 23.11 -14.79 6.82
N TYR A 25 22.40 -14.86 5.69
CA TYR A 25 22.89 -14.12 4.55
C TYR A 25 23.21 -12.74 5.11
N ALA A 26 24.46 -12.27 4.96
CA ALA A 26 24.75 -10.88 5.25
C ALA A 26 23.75 -10.10 4.37
N ASP A 27 22.68 -9.59 4.97
CA ASP A 27 21.57 -9.01 4.24
C ASP A 27 22.15 -7.78 3.55
N SER A 28 22.43 -7.93 2.25
CA SER A 28 22.94 -6.88 1.39
C SER A 28 22.09 -5.64 1.58
N CYS A 29 22.72 -4.48 1.74
CA CYS A 29 22.03 -3.21 1.95
C CYS A 29 20.93 -3.00 0.90
N PRO A 30 19.63 -2.96 1.28
CA PRO A 30 18.56 -2.83 0.31
C PRO A 30 18.65 -1.44 -0.32
N ILE A 31 18.61 -1.40 -1.66
CA ILE A 31 18.55 -0.16 -2.43
C ILE A 31 17.26 -0.11 -3.25
N TYR A 32 16.70 1.08 -3.44
CA TYR A 32 15.47 1.25 -4.22
C TYR A 32 15.31 2.66 -4.79
N LEU A 33 14.53 2.76 -5.87
CA LEU A 33 14.16 4.04 -6.48
C LEU A 33 12.81 4.53 -5.97
N THR A 34 12.75 5.82 -5.68
CA THR A 34 11.49 6.56 -5.52
C THR A 34 11.49 7.78 -6.43
N ILE A 35 10.33 8.45 -6.54
CA ILE A 35 10.17 9.67 -7.32
C ILE A 35 10.01 10.84 -6.36
N PHE A 36 10.77 11.91 -6.60
CA PHE A 36 10.76 13.07 -5.74
C PHE A 36 9.40 13.79 -5.74
N ALA A 37 8.84 14.03 -4.56
CA ALA A 37 7.48 14.55 -4.42
C ALA A 37 7.37 16.04 -4.81
N LEU A 38 8.43 16.84 -4.67
CA LEU A 38 8.40 18.29 -4.92
C LEU A 38 8.52 18.68 -6.40
N GLY A 39 8.60 17.71 -7.32
CA GLY A 39 8.58 18.02 -8.74
C GLY A 39 7.26 18.63 -9.18
N ARG A 40 7.31 19.59 -10.11
CA ARG A 40 6.12 20.29 -10.64
C ARG A 40 5.15 19.36 -11.37
N SER A 41 5.67 18.28 -11.93
CA SER A 41 4.93 17.16 -12.50
C SER A 41 5.77 15.90 -12.39
N ILE A 42 5.13 14.74 -12.44
CA ILE A 42 5.83 13.44 -12.37
C ILE A 42 6.91 13.31 -13.47
N GLU A 43 6.66 13.86 -14.66
CA GLU A 43 7.59 13.77 -15.81
C GLU A 43 8.92 14.50 -15.55
N VAL A 44 8.88 15.60 -14.79
CA VAL A 44 10.07 16.41 -14.50
C VAL A 44 10.60 16.18 -13.09
N SER A 45 9.93 15.34 -12.29
CA SER A 45 10.40 14.94 -10.98
C SER A 45 11.71 14.14 -11.10
N PRO A 46 12.75 14.53 -10.36
CA PRO A 46 13.92 13.70 -10.12
C PRO A 46 13.58 12.30 -9.59
N LEU A 47 14.40 11.33 -9.97
CA LEU A 47 14.52 10.05 -9.28
C LEU A 47 15.36 10.23 -8.03
N VAL A 48 14.99 9.49 -6.98
CA VAL A 48 15.70 9.44 -5.71
C VAL A 48 16.23 8.03 -5.52
N ILE A 49 17.54 7.92 -5.31
CA ILE A 49 18.21 6.67 -4.96
C ILE A 49 18.23 6.57 -3.45
N ASN A 50 17.70 5.48 -2.90
CA ASN A 50 17.60 5.24 -1.47
C ASN A 50 18.37 3.98 -1.11
N TRP A 51 18.94 3.93 0.10
CA TRP A 51 19.52 2.74 0.68
C TRP A 51 19.18 2.61 2.17
N GLY A 52 19.08 1.37 2.66
CA GLY A 52 18.71 1.09 4.04
C GLY A 52 17.23 1.31 4.36
N PRO A 53 16.86 1.51 5.65
CA PRO A 53 17.74 1.64 6.82
C PRO A 53 18.41 0.31 7.24
N GLY A 54 19.43 0.40 8.09
CA GLY A 54 20.02 -0.76 8.78
C GLY A 54 21.03 -1.55 7.95
N CYS A 55 21.74 -0.89 7.04
CA CYS A 55 22.76 -1.55 6.24
C CYS A 55 24.02 -1.80 7.06
N ASP A 56 24.21 -3.00 7.61
CA ASP A 56 25.44 -3.33 8.36
C ASP A 56 26.71 -3.11 7.54
N ASN A 57 26.65 -3.47 6.25
CA ASN A 57 27.69 -3.21 5.27
C ASN A 57 27.12 -2.30 4.16
N PRO A 58 27.26 -0.97 4.27
CA PRO A 58 26.81 -0.05 3.24
C PRO A 58 27.63 -0.25 1.95
N PRO A 59 27.02 -0.08 0.77
CA PRO A 59 27.74 -0.26 -0.48
C PRO A 59 28.74 0.87 -0.71
N GLU A 60 29.82 0.56 -1.43
CA GLU A 60 30.84 1.54 -1.83
C GLU A 60 30.25 2.53 -2.83
N TRP A 61 29.51 2.02 -3.81
CA TRP A 61 28.78 2.85 -4.75
C TRP A 61 27.51 2.19 -5.27
N ILE A 62 26.57 3.03 -5.70
CA ILE A 62 25.29 2.66 -6.29
C ILE A 62 25.21 3.27 -7.68
N GLY A 63 24.88 2.45 -8.68
CA GLY A 63 24.70 2.88 -10.06
C GLY A 63 23.23 2.85 -10.48
N LEU A 64 22.80 3.87 -11.20
CA LEU A 64 21.50 3.96 -11.89
C LEU A 64 21.70 3.83 -13.40
N TYR A 65 20.91 2.98 -14.05
CA TYR A 65 21.05 2.63 -15.47
C TYR A 65 19.72 2.72 -16.20
N THR A 66 19.77 3.02 -17.50
CA THR A 66 18.61 2.95 -18.40
C THR A 66 18.47 1.63 -19.14
N GLU A 67 19.50 0.79 -19.09
CA GLU A 67 19.53 -0.55 -19.65
C GLU A 67 19.77 -1.54 -18.52
N ASN A 68 19.30 -2.79 -18.67
CA ASN A 68 19.52 -3.81 -17.67
C ASN A 68 21.02 -4.16 -17.62
N PRO A 69 21.75 -3.83 -16.53
CA PRO A 69 23.20 -4.07 -16.46
C PRO A 69 23.57 -5.56 -16.41
N ALA A 70 22.62 -6.46 -16.18
CA ALA A 70 22.86 -7.90 -16.32
C ALA A 70 22.90 -8.35 -17.78
N LEU A 71 22.43 -7.52 -18.72
CA LEU A 71 22.33 -7.83 -20.16
C LEU A 71 23.09 -6.83 -21.04
N SER A 72 23.58 -5.73 -20.47
CA SER A 72 24.23 -4.62 -21.18
C SER A 72 25.46 -4.15 -20.43
N ASN A 73 26.46 -3.69 -21.18
CA ASN A 73 27.69 -3.09 -20.65
C ASN A 73 27.59 -1.55 -20.57
N ALA A 74 26.38 -0.98 -20.63
CA ALA A 74 26.16 0.45 -20.53
C ALA A 74 26.68 1.01 -19.20
N SER A 75 27.33 2.17 -19.23
CA SER A 75 27.75 2.88 -18.02
C SER A 75 26.53 3.44 -17.26
N PRO A 76 26.63 3.60 -15.92
CA PRO A 76 25.56 4.20 -15.15
C PRO A 76 25.32 5.66 -15.59
N ILE A 77 24.05 6.05 -15.66
CA ILE A 77 23.64 7.43 -15.93
C ILE A 77 23.70 8.32 -14.68
N ALA A 78 23.75 7.71 -13.50
CA ALA A 78 24.09 8.36 -12.25
C ALA A 78 24.81 7.38 -11.33
N GLN A 79 25.78 7.89 -10.57
CA GLN A 79 26.56 7.13 -9.60
C GLN A 79 26.55 7.87 -8.26
N VAL A 80 26.29 7.13 -7.19
CA VAL A 80 26.20 7.66 -5.82
C VAL A 80 27.16 6.88 -4.93
N PHE A 81 27.86 7.60 -4.05
CA PHE A 81 28.78 7.04 -3.05
C PHE A 81 28.16 7.24 -1.66
N PRO A 82 27.66 6.17 -1.01
CA PRO A 82 27.09 6.26 0.34
C PRO A 82 28.09 6.69 1.42
N ASN A 83 29.41 6.59 1.18
CA ASN A 83 30.46 7.04 2.10
C ASN A 83 30.36 6.45 3.51
N GLY A 84 29.94 5.18 3.62
CA GLY A 84 29.80 4.49 4.91
C GLY A 84 28.48 4.76 5.65
N GLU A 85 27.57 5.55 5.10
CA GLU A 85 26.26 5.79 5.71
C GLU A 85 25.37 4.53 5.67
N HIS A 86 24.85 4.10 6.81
CA HIS A 86 24.03 2.88 6.97
C HIS A 86 22.60 3.01 6.41
N GLY A 87 22.24 4.19 5.91
CA GLY A 87 20.99 4.47 5.25
C GLY A 87 20.95 5.92 4.78
N GLY A 88 20.19 6.18 3.73
CA GLY A 88 20.13 7.53 3.17
C GLY A 88 19.41 7.60 1.84
N GLN A 89 19.39 8.81 1.30
CA GLN A 89 18.81 9.08 0.00
C GLN A 89 19.58 10.17 -0.74
N VAL A 90 19.63 10.08 -2.06
CA VAL A 90 20.19 11.10 -2.94
C VAL A 90 19.20 11.41 -4.05
N ILE A 91 18.86 12.70 -4.18
CA ILE A 91 18.07 13.20 -5.31
C ILE A 91 19.02 13.35 -6.50
N THR A 92 18.70 12.69 -7.61
CA THR A 92 19.54 12.68 -8.81
C THR A 92 19.12 13.78 -9.79
N ASP A 93 19.97 14.11 -10.77
CA ASP A 93 19.56 14.96 -11.91
C ASP A 93 18.73 14.19 -12.96
N VAL A 94 18.59 12.88 -12.77
CA VAL A 94 17.83 12.00 -13.66
C VAL A 94 16.34 12.16 -13.37
N LYS A 95 15.58 12.59 -14.37
CA LYS A 95 14.13 12.75 -14.27
C LYS A 95 13.42 11.45 -14.61
N PHE A 96 12.26 11.21 -14.00
CA PHE A 96 11.40 10.08 -14.38
C PHE A 96 11.00 10.14 -15.86
N GLY A 97 10.72 11.33 -16.40
CA GLY A 97 10.43 11.55 -17.82
C GLY A 97 9.04 11.06 -18.24
N ARG A 98 8.75 11.17 -19.54
CA ARG A 98 7.51 10.66 -20.14
C ARG A 98 7.64 9.18 -20.41
N ARG A 99 7.24 8.35 -19.44
CA ARG A 99 7.30 6.89 -19.53
C ARG A 99 5.91 6.28 -19.58
N LYS A 100 5.76 5.28 -20.45
CA LYS A 100 4.61 4.37 -20.42
C LYS A 100 4.80 3.35 -19.30
N LEU A 101 3.71 2.91 -18.69
CA LEU A 101 3.73 1.80 -17.74
C LEU A 101 4.18 0.54 -18.49
N PRO A 102 5.19 -0.19 -17.99
CA PRO A 102 5.78 -1.29 -18.73
C PRO A 102 4.81 -2.47 -18.83
N GLY A 103 5.11 -3.42 -19.73
CA GLY A 103 4.33 -4.65 -19.85
C GLY A 103 2.92 -4.48 -20.45
N GLY A 104 2.65 -3.35 -21.11
CA GLY A 104 1.35 -3.07 -21.73
C GLY A 104 0.28 -2.55 -20.78
N TRP A 105 0.65 -2.14 -19.57
CA TRP A 105 -0.28 -1.68 -18.53
C TRP A 105 -0.64 -0.20 -18.63
N SER A 106 -0.10 0.56 -19.59
CA SER A 106 -0.59 1.93 -19.81
C SER A 106 -2.05 1.93 -20.21
N HIS A 107 -2.81 2.91 -19.71
CA HIS A 107 -4.25 3.02 -19.96
C HIS A 107 -4.60 2.93 -21.47
N GLU A 108 -3.86 3.62 -22.34
CA GLU A 108 -4.09 3.57 -23.80
C GLU A 108 -3.83 2.18 -24.41
N GLN A 109 -2.88 1.42 -23.85
CA GLN A 109 -2.50 0.10 -24.36
C GLN A 109 -3.52 -0.97 -23.97
N VAL A 110 -4.05 -0.90 -22.75
CA VAL A 110 -5.05 -1.88 -22.26
C VAL A 110 -6.40 -1.75 -22.98
N LEU A 111 -6.68 -0.60 -23.61
CA LEU A 111 -7.85 -0.42 -24.46
C LEU A 111 -7.73 -1.17 -25.80
N GLN A 112 -6.51 -1.53 -26.20
CA GLN A 112 -6.23 -2.22 -27.46
C GLN A 112 -5.90 -3.69 -27.25
N HIS A 113 -5.18 -4.02 -26.17
CA HIS A 113 -4.67 -5.36 -25.91
C HIS A 113 -4.74 -5.70 -24.42
N ILE A 114 -5.21 -6.90 -24.09
CA ILE A 114 -5.21 -7.40 -22.71
C ILE A 114 -3.75 -7.66 -22.27
N PRO A 115 -3.25 -7.01 -21.21
CA PRO A 115 -1.89 -7.23 -20.73
C PRO A 115 -1.76 -8.64 -20.14
N LYS A 116 -0.59 -9.27 -20.35
CA LYS A 116 -0.30 -10.56 -19.71
C LYS A 116 -0.05 -10.36 -18.22
N ARG A 117 -0.77 -11.10 -17.38
CA ARG A 117 -0.48 -11.21 -15.94
C ARG A 117 0.89 -11.87 -15.78
N LYS A 118 1.74 -11.28 -14.92
CA LYS A 118 3.09 -11.79 -14.65
C LYS A 118 3.24 -12.04 -13.16
N SER A 119 3.89 -13.13 -12.80
CA SER A 119 4.19 -13.44 -11.40
C SER A 119 5.29 -12.58 -10.81
N LYS A 120 6.15 -12.01 -11.67
CA LYS A 120 7.26 -11.14 -11.28
C LYS A 120 6.92 -9.67 -11.51
N PRO A 121 7.48 -8.74 -10.71
CA PRO A 121 7.41 -7.31 -10.97
C PRO A 121 7.87 -6.96 -12.39
N ILE A 122 7.32 -5.89 -12.96
CA ILE A 122 7.64 -5.45 -14.30
C ILE A 122 8.43 -4.14 -14.21
N CYS A 123 9.71 -4.21 -14.59
CA CYS A 123 10.61 -3.05 -14.53
C CYS A 123 10.27 -2.00 -15.60
N PHE A 124 10.42 -0.74 -15.21
CA PHE A 124 10.76 0.32 -16.15
C PHE A 124 12.20 0.13 -16.65
N ASP A 125 12.59 0.93 -17.65
CA ASP A 125 13.96 1.10 -18.11
C ASP A 125 14.81 1.91 -17.11
N LEU A 126 14.75 1.57 -15.82
CA LEU A 126 15.42 2.26 -14.72
C LEU A 126 15.88 1.22 -13.70
N TYR A 127 17.16 0.87 -13.76
CA TYR A 127 17.77 -0.21 -12.98
C TYR A 127 18.77 0.35 -11.97
N LEU A 128 18.84 -0.28 -10.81
CA LEU A 128 19.75 0.03 -9.73
C LEU A 128 20.65 -1.16 -9.44
N THR A 129 21.92 -0.88 -9.17
CA THR A 129 22.87 -1.87 -8.66
C THR A 129 23.72 -1.27 -7.56
N SER A 130 24.04 -2.03 -6.52
CA SER A 130 25.07 -1.66 -5.55
C SER A 130 26.31 -2.54 -5.67
N TYR A 131 27.47 -1.97 -5.36
CA TYR A 131 28.74 -2.66 -5.37
C TYR A 131 29.49 -2.45 -4.06
N ASP A 132 30.31 -3.42 -3.70
CA ASP A 132 31.25 -3.30 -2.59
C ASP A 132 32.60 -2.68 -3.02
N GLN A 133 33.54 -2.59 -2.07
CA GLN A 133 34.89 -2.07 -2.30
C GLN A 133 35.72 -2.91 -3.28
N ALA A 134 35.41 -4.20 -3.43
CA ALA A 134 36.03 -5.08 -4.42
C ALA A 134 35.33 -4.99 -5.79
N ASN A 135 34.38 -4.06 -5.93
CA ASN A 135 33.55 -3.85 -7.12
C ASN A 135 32.72 -5.09 -7.50
N GLN A 136 32.33 -5.90 -6.51
CA GLN A 136 31.41 -7.01 -6.70
C GLN A 136 29.97 -6.53 -6.51
N LEU A 137 29.07 -7.03 -7.35
CA LEU A 137 27.64 -6.73 -7.29
C LEU A 137 27.04 -7.28 -6.00
N GLN A 138 26.44 -6.41 -5.19
CA GLN A 138 25.80 -6.75 -3.92
C GLN A 138 24.27 -6.83 -4.05
N TYR A 139 23.66 -5.89 -4.77
CA TYR A 139 22.22 -5.82 -4.96
C TYR A 139 21.85 -5.37 -6.37
N PHE A 140 20.70 -5.84 -6.87
CA PHE A 140 20.12 -5.44 -8.15
C PHE A 140 18.62 -5.19 -7.96
N ASP A 141 18.13 -4.04 -8.41
CA ASP A 141 16.70 -3.75 -8.46
C ASP A 141 16.34 -2.85 -9.66
N CYS A 142 15.07 -2.50 -9.79
CA CYS A 142 14.57 -1.56 -10.77
C CYS A 142 13.36 -0.79 -10.21
N LEU A 143 13.08 0.38 -10.79
CA LEU A 143 11.74 0.96 -10.62
C LEU A 143 10.75 0.03 -11.33
N LYS A 144 9.69 -0.40 -10.63
CA LYS A 144 8.81 -1.47 -11.08
C LYS A 144 7.34 -1.22 -10.76
N ILE A 145 6.48 -1.85 -11.56
CA ILE A 145 5.05 -1.99 -11.28
C ILE A 145 4.75 -3.41 -10.82
N GLN A 146 3.69 -3.56 -10.01
CA GLN A 146 3.26 -4.84 -9.45
C GLN A 146 1.73 -4.99 -9.56
N PRO A 147 1.19 -5.09 -10.79
CA PRO A 147 -0.26 -5.07 -11.01
C PRO A 147 -0.97 -6.33 -10.53
N THR A 148 -0.27 -7.43 -10.24
CA THR A 148 -0.86 -8.74 -9.91
C THR A 148 -0.21 -9.40 -8.69
N TRP A 149 0.33 -8.61 -7.75
CA TRP A 149 1.14 -9.16 -6.66
C TRP A 149 0.35 -10.02 -5.68
N MET A 150 -0.92 -9.74 -5.41
CA MET A 150 -1.72 -10.60 -4.52
C MET A 150 -2.14 -11.90 -5.21
N PHE A 151 -2.40 -11.85 -6.51
CA PHE A 151 -2.79 -13.01 -7.33
C PHE A 151 -1.61 -13.96 -7.51
N SER A 152 -0.41 -13.40 -7.67
CA SER A 152 0.81 -14.15 -7.95
C SER A 152 1.39 -14.88 -6.73
N GLU A 153 0.83 -14.66 -5.55
CA GLU A 153 1.25 -15.26 -4.27
C GLU A 153 0.11 -16.13 -3.71
N PRO A 154 0.03 -17.42 -4.07
CA PRO A 154 -1.07 -18.30 -3.68
C PRO A 154 -1.28 -18.39 -2.16
N GLY A 155 -0.18 -18.31 -1.39
CA GLY A 155 -0.22 -18.34 0.07
C GLY A 155 -1.05 -17.21 0.70
N LEU A 156 -1.25 -16.09 0.00
CA LEU A 156 -2.10 -14.99 0.48
C LEU A 156 -3.60 -15.29 0.39
N GLY A 157 -4.00 -16.31 -0.37
CA GLY A 157 -5.41 -16.68 -0.54
C GLY A 157 -6.11 -16.98 0.79
N ASN A 158 -5.41 -17.57 1.76
CA ASN A 158 -5.98 -17.99 3.04
C ASN A 158 -5.67 -17.02 4.19
N VAL A 159 -4.98 -15.90 3.92
CA VAL A 159 -4.65 -14.90 4.93
C VAL A 159 -5.85 -13.98 5.12
N SER A 160 -6.23 -13.74 6.38
CA SER A 160 -7.34 -12.83 6.69
C SER A 160 -7.00 -11.39 6.31
N LEU A 161 -7.98 -10.59 5.90
CA LEU A 161 -7.74 -9.23 5.42
C LEU A 161 -7.13 -8.33 6.52
N ARG A 162 -7.41 -8.60 7.81
CA ARG A 162 -6.76 -7.92 8.96
C ARG A 162 -5.28 -8.23 9.12
N GLU A 163 -4.80 -9.34 8.58
CA GLU A 163 -3.39 -9.77 8.68
C GLU A 163 -2.55 -9.30 7.49
N LEU A 164 -3.18 -8.92 6.37
CA LEU A 164 -2.50 -8.40 5.21
C LEU A 164 -1.95 -7.00 5.47
N PHE A 165 -0.71 -6.76 5.06
CA PHE A 165 -0.19 -5.40 4.90
C PHE A 165 -0.65 -4.86 3.54
N LEU A 166 -1.62 -3.94 3.53
CA LEU A 166 -2.18 -3.35 2.31
C LEU A 166 -1.54 -1.97 2.05
N PRO A 167 -0.79 -1.80 0.94
CA PRO A 167 -0.28 -0.49 0.55
C PRO A 167 -1.43 0.36 0.01
N GLY A 168 -1.55 1.57 0.53
CA GLY A 168 -2.66 2.47 0.26
C GLY A 168 -2.22 3.89 -0.08
N SER A 169 -3.15 4.67 -0.62
CA SER A 169 -2.96 6.09 -0.90
C SER A 169 -4.03 6.92 -0.20
N HIS A 170 -3.63 7.98 0.50
CA HIS A 170 -4.58 8.93 1.08
C HIS A 170 -5.11 9.86 -0.03
N CYS A 171 -6.42 10.15 -0.01
CA CYS A 171 -7.07 11.01 -1.00
C CYS A 171 -6.72 10.52 -2.42
N SER A 172 -6.96 9.24 -2.73
CA SER A 172 -6.41 8.57 -3.92
C SER A 172 -6.81 9.25 -5.23
N GLY A 173 -7.99 9.88 -5.26
CA GLY A 173 -8.48 10.65 -6.40
C GLY A 173 -7.97 12.09 -6.48
N CYS A 174 -7.11 12.52 -5.56
CA CYS A 174 -6.66 13.90 -5.41
C CYS A 174 -5.36 14.13 -6.20
N TYR A 175 -5.44 13.98 -7.52
CA TYR A 175 -4.33 14.15 -8.44
C TYR A 175 -4.66 15.17 -9.55
N GLN A 176 -3.63 15.63 -10.24
CA GLN A 176 -3.79 16.56 -11.34
C GLN A 176 -4.36 15.85 -12.57
N THR A 177 -5.40 16.43 -13.15
CA THR A 177 -6.05 15.98 -14.38
C THR A 177 -5.95 17.06 -15.45
N ARG A 178 -6.27 16.72 -16.70
CA ARG A 178 -6.39 17.70 -17.79
C ARG A 178 -7.37 18.82 -17.50
N THR A 179 -8.43 18.56 -16.73
CA THR A 179 -9.48 19.56 -16.43
C THR A 179 -9.10 20.48 -15.29
N ASN A 180 -8.16 20.09 -14.41
CA ASN A 180 -7.76 20.88 -13.24
C ASN A 180 -6.29 21.34 -13.26
N VAL A 181 -5.52 21.02 -14.31
CA VAL A 181 -4.11 21.46 -14.47
C VAL A 181 -3.93 22.99 -14.48
N GLY A 182 -4.96 23.76 -14.83
CA GLY A 182 -4.93 25.22 -14.76
C GLY A 182 -5.20 25.80 -13.37
N ASN A 183 -5.67 24.98 -12.42
CA ASN A 183 -6.13 25.46 -11.12
C ASN A 183 -4.95 25.68 -10.16
N ALA A 184 -4.51 26.93 -10.03
CA ALA A 184 -3.41 27.33 -9.15
C ALA A 184 -3.63 26.98 -7.67
N PHE A 185 -4.89 27.04 -7.21
CA PHE A 185 -5.24 26.74 -5.83
C PHE A 185 -5.11 25.23 -5.54
N LEU A 186 -5.63 24.37 -6.42
CA LEU A 186 -5.48 22.92 -6.28
C LEU A 186 -4.02 22.47 -6.36
N LYS A 187 -3.19 23.14 -7.18
CA LYS A 187 -1.73 22.88 -7.19
C LYS A 187 -1.07 23.15 -5.84
N LYS A 188 -1.51 24.20 -5.14
CA LYS A 188 -0.92 24.59 -3.86
C LYS A 188 -1.37 23.68 -2.71
N ILE A 189 -2.65 23.34 -2.65
CA ILE A 189 -3.21 22.64 -1.47
C ILE A 189 -4.12 21.45 -1.77
N GLY A 190 -4.53 21.24 -3.01
CA GLY A 190 -5.57 20.29 -3.40
C GLY A 190 -5.06 18.90 -3.78
N PHE A 191 -3.85 18.79 -4.33
CA PHE A 191 -3.31 17.48 -4.74
C PHE A 191 -2.60 16.77 -3.58
N ARG A 192 -2.74 15.44 -3.57
CA ARG A 192 -2.17 14.50 -2.59
C ARG A 192 -1.47 13.32 -3.26
N GLN A 193 -1.73 13.09 -4.55
CA GLN A 193 -1.08 12.06 -5.34
C GLN A 193 -0.51 12.66 -6.63
N SER A 194 0.64 12.14 -7.06
CA SER A 194 1.33 12.53 -8.30
C SER A 194 0.81 11.79 -9.54
N MET A 195 0.11 10.68 -9.35
CA MET A 195 -0.39 9.80 -10.41
C MET A 195 -1.89 9.55 -10.27
N ASP A 196 -2.55 9.21 -11.39
CA ASP A 196 -3.95 8.80 -11.41
C ASP A 196 -4.21 7.46 -10.70
N VAL A 197 -5.48 7.15 -10.43
CA VAL A 197 -5.87 5.91 -9.72
C VAL A 197 -5.48 4.66 -10.51
N TRP A 198 -5.62 4.68 -11.84
CA TRP A 198 -5.14 3.59 -12.69
C TRP A 198 -3.66 3.26 -12.42
N SER A 199 -2.80 4.27 -12.48
CA SER A 199 -1.37 4.14 -12.27
C SER A 199 -1.05 3.71 -10.84
N GLN A 200 -1.73 4.26 -9.83
CA GLN A 200 -1.61 3.83 -8.43
C GLN A 200 -1.84 2.32 -8.29
N LEU A 201 -2.95 1.81 -8.86
CA LEU A 201 -3.29 0.39 -8.84
C LEU A 201 -2.27 -0.46 -9.59
N VAL A 202 -1.83 -0.04 -10.78
CA VAL A 202 -0.82 -0.75 -11.56
C VAL A 202 0.51 -0.82 -10.82
N PHE A 203 0.92 0.26 -10.14
CA PHE A 203 2.13 0.26 -9.31
C PHE A 203 2.05 -0.76 -8.16
N GLY A 204 0.86 -0.98 -7.60
CA GLY A 204 0.61 -2.02 -6.59
C GLY A 204 -0.22 -1.57 -5.40
N VAL A 205 -0.72 -0.32 -5.39
CA VAL A 205 -1.66 0.17 -4.35
C VAL A 205 -2.94 -0.66 -4.38
N ARG A 206 -3.49 -1.01 -3.22
CA ARG A 206 -4.72 -1.81 -3.09
C ARG A 206 -5.76 -1.20 -2.15
N TYR A 207 -5.39 -0.20 -1.34
CA TYR A 207 -6.32 0.49 -0.47
C TYR A 207 -6.48 1.96 -0.89
N LEU A 208 -7.67 2.33 -1.37
CA LEU A 208 -7.97 3.65 -1.90
C LEU A 208 -8.89 4.42 -0.94
N ASP A 209 -8.46 5.60 -0.48
CA ASP A 209 -9.25 6.47 0.40
C ASP A 209 -9.91 7.59 -0.41
N PHE A 210 -11.24 7.60 -0.36
CA PHE A 210 -12.07 8.58 -1.05
C PHE A 210 -12.90 9.42 -0.06
N SER A 211 -12.93 10.72 -0.34
CA SER A 211 -13.85 11.67 0.28
C SER A 211 -14.74 12.22 -0.81
N ILE A 212 -16.07 12.12 -0.66
CA ILE A 212 -17.02 12.39 -1.74
C ILE A 212 -17.88 13.61 -1.43
N GLY A 213 -18.02 14.47 -2.43
CA GLY A 213 -18.91 15.63 -2.43
C GLY A 213 -19.98 15.48 -3.49
N TYR A 214 -21.19 15.96 -3.18
CA TYR A 214 -22.29 16.04 -4.11
C TYR A 214 -22.45 17.49 -4.62
N TYR A 215 -22.44 17.65 -5.95
CA TYR A 215 -22.65 18.91 -6.65
C TYR A 215 -23.64 18.68 -7.79
N PRO A 216 -24.89 19.16 -7.70
CA PRO A 216 -25.88 19.00 -8.75
C PRO A 216 -25.33 19.50 -10.10
N SER A 217 -25.29 18.63 -11.09
CA SER A 217 -25.01 18.99 -12.48
C SER A 217 -26.33 19.15 -13.23
N HIS A 218 -26.42 20.15 -14.11
CA HIS A 218 -27.62 20.40 -14.93
C HIS A 218 -28.08 19.18 -15.75
N ASN A 219 -27.16 18.26 -16.08
CA ASN A 219 -27.47 17.05 -16.85
C ASN A 219 -27.43 15.77 -15.99
N GLY A 220 -27.24 15.87 -14.67
CA GLY A 220 -27.20 14.74 -13.73
C GLY A 220 -25.98 13.79 -13.85
N THR A 221 -25.17 13.90 -14.90
CA THR A 221 -24.11 12.94 -15.22
C THR A 221 -22.83 13.08 -14.39
N ARG A 222 -22.65 14.19 -13.65
CA ARG A 222 -21.42 14.48 -12.89
C ARG A 222 -21.72 15.07 -11.52
N ASN A 223 -22.57 14.39 -10.77
CA ASN A 223 -22.99 14.86 -9.47
C ASN A 223 -21.98 14.55 -8.36
N PHE A 224 -21.21 13.47 -8.49
CA PHE A 224 -20.25 13.03 -7.47
C PHE A 224 -18.81 13.39 -7.82
N TRP A 225 -18.13 13.96 -6.84
CA TRP A 225 -16.76 14.47 -6.96
C TRP A 225 -15.87 13.97 -5.84
N ILE A 226 -14.62 13.70 -6.18
CA ILE A 226 -13.54 13.56 -5.22
C ILE A 226 -13.28 14.92 -4.58
N MET A 227 -13.27 14.91 -3.25
CA MET A 227 -13.02 16.06 -2.40
C MET A 227 -11.69 15.90 -1.68
N ASN A 228 -10.99 17.01 -1.52
CA ASN A 228 -9.94 17.15 -0.54
C ASN A 228 -10.36 18.24 0.43
N GLU A 229 -10.73 17.84 1.64
CA GLU A 229 -11.47 18.70 2.59
C GLU A 229 -12.71 19.28 1.89
N HIS A 230 -12.80 20.60 1.73
CA HIS A 230 -13.93 21.27 1.08
C HIS A 230 -13.69 21.56 -0.41
N PHE A 231 -12.58 21.09 -0.99
CA PHE A 231 -12.19 21.41 -2.36
C PHE A 231 -12.50 20.28 -3.33
N ARG A 232 -13.19 20.65 -4.41
CA ARG A 232 -13.54 19.75 -5.52
C ARG A 232 -12.34 19.51 -6.43
N VAL A 233 -11.91 18.25 -6.57
CA VAL A 233 -10.70 17.90 -7.33
C VAL A 233 -11.03 17.32 -8.71
N THR A 234 -11.79 16.22 -8.76
CA THR A 234 -12.14 15.52 -10.01
C THR A 234 -13.44 14.74 -9.85
N SER A 235 -14.06 14.33 -10.96
CA SER A 235 -15.30 13.54 -10.95
C SER A 235 -15.03 12.09 -10.58
N LEU A 236 -15.95 11.47 -9.83
CA LEU A 236 -15.82 10.08 -9.37
C LEU A 236 -15.97 9.04 -10.48
N GLY A 237 -16.91 9.24 -11.42
CA GLY A 237 -17.27 8.23 -12.44
C GLY A 237 -16.08 7.65 -13.21
N PRO A 238 -15.19 8.47 -13.82
CA PRO A 238 -14.01 7.96 -14.51
C PRO A 238 -13.07 7.13 -13.62
N ILE A 239 -12.97 7.46 -12.34
CA ILE A 239 -12.15 6.71 -11.38
C ILE A 239 -12.74 5.32 -11.13
N LEU A 240 -14.07 5.20 -11.00
CA LEU A 240 -14.74 3.90 -10.85
C LEU A 240 -14.52 3.02 -12.09
N GLN A 241 -14.55 3.62 -13.28
CA GLN A 241 -14.27 2.91 -14.54
C GLN A 241 -12.83 2.40 -14.63
N ASP A 242 -11.86 3.17 -14.12
CA ASP A 242 -10.46 2.74 -14.02
C ASP A 242 -10.31 1.57 -13.04
N ILE A 243 -10.96 1.63 -11.87
CA ILE A 243 -10.96 0.55 -10.89
C ILE A 243 -11.58 -0.72 -11.48
N ARG A 244 -12.76 -0.62 -12.10
CA ARG A 244 -13.44 -1.73 -12.78
C ARG A 244 -12.52 -2.42 -13.77
N ARG A 245 -11.92 -1.62 -14.68
CA ARG A 245 -11.03 -2.14 -15.71
C ARG A 245 -9.81 -2.81 -15.09
N PHE A 246 -9.23 -2.21 -14.06
CA PHE A 246 -8.07 -2.77 -13.39
C PHE A 246 -8.38 -4.17 -12.82
N VAL A 247 -9.43 -4.29 -12.00
CA VAL A 247 -9.73 -5.57 -11.32
C VAL A 247 -10.13 -6.68 -12.30
N ILE A 248 -10.81 -6.35 -13.42
CA ILE A 248 -11.11 -7.33 -14.48
C ILE A 248 -9.81 -7.86 -15.12
N LEU A 249 -8.85 -6.97 -15.38
CA LEU A 249 -7.60 -7.34 -16.04
C LEU A 249 -6.61 -8.03 -15.09
N SER A 250 -6.58 -7.63 -13.81
CA SER A 250 -5.60 -8.10 -12.83
C SER A 250 -6.09 -9.24 -11.93
N GLU A 251 -7.41 -9.36 -11.71
CA GLU A 251 -8.02 -10.21 -10.68
C GLU A 251 -7.50 -9.93 -9.26
N GLU A 252 -7.05 -8.71 -9.02
CA GLU A 252 -6.61 -8.25 -7.71
C GLU A 252 -7.78 -7.70 -6.90
N THR A 253 -7.76 -7.99 -5.60
CA THR A 253 -8.68 -7.39 -4.64
C THR A 253 -8.34 -5.91 -4.40
N VAL A 254 -9.31 -5.01 -4.53
CA VAL A 254 -9.15 -3.57 -4.26
C VAL A 254 -10.14 -3.12 -3.19
N PHE A 255 -9.64 -2.34 -2.24
CA PHE A 255 -10.40 -1.79 -1.12
C PHE A 255 -10.73 -0.33 -1.41
N LEU A 256 -12.03 0.00 -1.43
CA LEU A 256 -12.52 1.35 -1.64
C LEU A 256 -13.11 1.88 -0.34
N ASP A 257 -12.42 2.84 0.29
CA ASP A 257 -12.83 3.41 1.57
C ASP A 257 -13.51 4.78 1.38
N PHE A 258 -14.84 4.77 1.44
CA PHE A 258 -15.70 5.96 1.40
C PHE A 258 -15.94 6.48 2.82
N ARG A 259 -14.94 7.17 3.36
CA ARG A 259 -14.94 7.54 4.78
C ARG A 259 -15.56 8.90 5.09
N ARG A 260 -15.47 9.85 4.15
CA ARG A 260 -15.87 11.24 4.40
C ARG A 260 -16.81 11.75 3.32
N PHE A 261 -17.84 12.47 3.75
CA PHE A 261 -18.84 13.09 2.89
C PHE A 261 -18.91 14.61 3.13
N PRO A 262 -17.83 15.36 2.85
CA PRO A 262 -17.65 16.73 3.33
C PRO A 262 -18.62 17.77 2.73
N LEU A 263 -19.34 17.45 1.65
CA LEU A 263 -20.24 18.41 1.02
C LEU A 263 -21.44 17.75 0.34
N GLY A 264 -22.64 18.30 0.57
CA GLY A 264 -23.87 17.94 -0.16
C GLY A 264 -24.62 16.72 0.38
N PHE A 265 -24.13 16.06 1.44
CA PHE A 265 -24.77 14.89 2.05
C PHE A 265 -25.50 15.19 3.37
N HIS A 266 -25.11 16.25 4.08
CA HIS A 266 -25.73 16.60 5.36
C HIS A 266 -27.22 16.91 5.18
N ASN A 267 -28.10 16.20 5.91
CA ASN A 267 -29.56 16.27 5.80
C ASN A 267 -30.13 15.93 4.41
N ASN A 268 -29.38 15.22 3.57
CA ASN A 268 -29.78 14.84 2.21
C ASN A 268 -29.53 13.33 2.01
N PRO A 269 -30.31 12.44 2.67
CA PRO A 269 -30.12 10.99 2.59
C PRO A 269 -30.26 10.43 1.17
N GLU A 270 -31.03 11.08 0.31
CA GLU A 270 -31.17 10.71 -1.10
C GLU A 270 -29.85 10.76 -1.87
N GLN A 271 -28.87 11.55 -1.41
CA GLN A 271 -27.54 11.58 -2.04
C GLN A 271 -26.69 10.38 -1.66
N HIS A 272 -26.90 9.80 -0.47
CA HIS A 272 -26.32 8.51 -0.13
C HIS A 272 -26.92 7.41 -1.01
N VAL A 273 -28.25 7.40 -1.18
CA VAL A 273 -28.94 6.45 -2.07
C VAL A 273 -28.44 6.57 -3.51
N ALA A 274 -28.32 7.79 -4.03
CA ALA A 274 -27.82 8.03 -5.38
C ALA A 274 -26.34 7.63 -5.55
N LEU A 275 -25.50 7.81 -4.52
CA LEU A 275 -24.11 7.36 -4.57
C LEU A 275 -24.02 5.84 -4.57
N LEU A 276 -24.78 5.16 -3.71
CA LEU A 276 -24.82 3.70 -3.69
C LEU A 276 -25.33 3.13 -5.01
N ALA A 277 -26.34 3.75 -5.62
CA ALA A 277 -26.82 3.36 -6.95
C ALA A 277 -25.73 3.51 -8.02
N LEU A 278 -24.93 4.57 -7.97
CA LEU A 278 -23.78 4.73 -8.87
C LEU A 278 -22.71 3.64 -8.64
N LEU A 279 -22.40 3.33 -7.37
CA LEU A 279 -21.43 2.29 -7.03
C LEU A 279 -21.91 0.90 -7.51
N GLU A 280 -23.19 0.60 -7.31
CA GLU A 280 -23.82 -0.63 -7.80
C GLU A 280 -23.77 -0.72 -9.33
N GLN A 281 -24.11 0.38 -10.01
CA GLN A 281 -24.09 0.45 -11.47
C GLN A 281 -22.69 0.22 -12.05
N GLU A 282 -21.66 0.85 -11.48
CA GLU A 282 -20.30 0.80 -12.03
C GLU A 282 -19.54 -0.46 -11.59
N LEU A 283 -19.77 -0.96 -10.38
CA LEU A 283 -18.93 -1.98 -9.73
C LEU A 283 -19.69 -3.18 -9.15
N GLY A 284 -21.02 -3.16 -9.07
CA GLY A 284 -21.80 -4.11 -8.25
C GLY A 284 -21.59 -5.59 -8.57
N ASP A 285 -21.33 -5.95 -9.82
CA ASP A 285 -21.02 -7.32 -10.23
C ASP A 285 -19.65 -7.81 -9.74
N LEU A 286 -18.74 -6.91 -9.38
CA LEU A 286 -17.37 -7.20 -8.92
C LEU A 286 -17.21 -7.04 -7.40
N VAL A 287 -18.20 -6.46 -6.72
CA VAL A 287 -18.19 -6.21 -5.28
C VAL A 287 -18.53 -7.48 -4.51
N TYR A 288 -17.76 -7.74 -3.46
CA TYR A 288 -18.09 -8.76 -2.47
C TYR A 288 -19.15 -8.23 -1.51
N ARG A 289 -20.35 -8.81 -1.58
CA ARG A 289 -21.52 -8.36 -0.82
C ARG A 289 -21.53 -8.98 0.57
N ARG A 290 -22.09 -8.24 1.53
CA ARG A 290 -22.46 -8.78 2.83
C ARG A 290 -23.53 -9.86 2.64
N GLN A 291 -23.35 -10.96 3.34
CA GLN A 291 -24.36 -12.00 3.41
C GLN A 291 -25.32 -11.62 4.53
N SER A 292 -26.54 -11.22 4.17
CA SER A 292 -27.60 -10.99 5.16
C SER A 292 -28.04 -12.36 5.70
N LEU A 293 -27.74 -12.66 6.97
CA LEU A 293 -28.30 -13.85 7.61
C LEU A 293 -29.82 -13.70 7.70
N SER A 294 -30.56 -14.74 7.29
CA SER A 294 -32.01 -14.77 7.44
C SER A 294 -32.39 -14.68 8.92
N SER A 295 -33.45 -13.92 9.20
CA SER A 295 -33.99 -13.60 10.54
C SER A 295 -34.31 -14.79 11.46
N ASP A 296 -34.28 -16.02 10.95
CA ASP A 296 -34.63 -17.24 11.69
C ASP A 296 -33.43 -17.86 12.45
N GLU A 297 -32.21 -17.34 12.29
CA GLU A 297 -30.99 -17.88 12.95
C GLU A 297 -30.35 -16.92 13.98
N VAL A 298 -30.97 -15.77 14.30
CA VAL A 298 -30.32 -14.71 15.09
C VAL A 298 -31.01 -14.49 16.45
N GLU A 299 -30.66 -15.29 17.46
CA GLU A 299 -31.04 -15.03 18.86
C GLU A 299 -30.02 -14.15 19.63
N THR A 300 -28.90 -13.77 19.02
CA THR A 300 -27.90 -12.87 19.63
C THR A 300 -27.44 -11.80 18.64
N ALA A 301 -28.31 -10.82 18.41
CA ALA A 301 -28.05 -9.68 17.54
C ALA A 301 -27.08 -8.68 18.20
N ASP A 302 -25.80 -8.86 17.92
CA ASP A 302 -24.78 -7.79 17.82
C ASP A 302 -23.67 -8.14 16.79
N ASP A 303 -23.61 -9.38 16.27
CA ASP A 303 -22.53 -9.91 15.42
C ASP A 303 -23.01 -10.69 14.15
N ALA A 304 -24.27 -10.52 13.72
CA ALA A 304 -24.87 -11.35 12.65
C ALA A 304 -24.21 -11.16 11.27
N ASP A 305 -23.73 -9.97 10.95
CA ASP A 305 -22.90 -9.73 9.77
C ASP A 305 -21.44 -9.81 10.20
N GLY A 306 -20.77 -10.94 9.93
CA GLY A 306 -19.35 -11.09 10.27
C GLY A 306 -18.50 -9.91 9.76
N GLU A 307 -17.46 -9.53 10.49
CA GLU A 307 -16.68 -8.34 10.13
C GLU A 307 -15.87 -8.50 8.83
N SER A 308 -15.90 -7.51 7.94
CA SER A 308 -15.25 -7.58 6.60
C SER A 308 -13.77 -7.94 6.64
N TYR A 309 -13.08 -7.57 7.72
CA TYR A 309 -11.66 -7.82 7.89
C TYR A 309 -11.33 -9.28 8.27
N ASN A 310 -12.34 -10.10 8.60
CA ASN A 310 -12.19 -11.54 8.83
C ASN A 310 -12.21 -12.35 7.53
N LEU A 311 -12.68 -11.76 6.43
CA LEU A 311 -12.62 -12.38 5.10
C LEU A 311 -11.16 -12.69 4.73
N THR A 312 -10.98 -13.53 3.73
CA THR A 312 -9.71 -13.79 3.06
C THR A 312 -9.78 -13.36 1.60
N LEU A 313 -8.62 -13.21 0.94
CA LEU A 313 -8.59 -12.99 -0.51
C LEU A 313 -9.23 -14.16 -1.27
N GLY A 314 -9.07 -15.38 -0.75
CA GLY A 314 -9.63 -16.60 -1.31
C GLY A 314 -11.15 -16.62 -1.28
N ASP A 315 -11.78 -16.14 -0.20
CA ASP A 315 -13.24 -16.05 -0.10
C ASP A 315 -13.82 -15.21 -1.23
N MET A 316 -13.27 -14.00 -1.41
CA MET A 316 -13.72 -13.08 -2.45
C MET A 316 -13.48 -13.65 -3.86
N ARG A 317 -12.29 -14.22 -4.10
CA ARG A 317 -11.92 -14.77 -5.42
C ARG A 317 -12.79 -15.96 -5.82
N ARG A 318 -13.18 -16.83 -4.88
CA ARG A 318 -14.04 -17.98 -5.18
C ARG A 318 -15.42 -17.56 -5.69
N GLU A 319 -15.89 -16.39 -5.28
CA GLU A 319 -17.15 -15.79 -5.78
C GLU A 319 -16.94 -14.92 -7.04
N GLY A 320 -15.72 -14.85 -7.57
CA GLY A 320 -15.38 -13.96 -8.68
C GLY A 320 -15.52 -12.48 -8.32
N LYS A 321 -15.34 -12.14 -7.03
CA LYS A 321 -15.43 -10.77 -6.50
C LYS A 321 -14.04 -10.26 -6.16
N TYR A 322 -13.82 -8.99 -6.48
CA TYR A 322 -12.50 -8.35 -6.39
C TYR A 322 -12.55 -6.98 -5.74
N ILE A 323 -13.72 -6.51 -5.32
CA ILE A 323 -13.87 -5.18 -4.71
C ILE A 323 -14.50 -5.33 -3.33
N LEU A 324 -13.89 -4.71 -2.33
CA LEU A 324 -14.49 -4.50 -1.01
C LEU A 324 -14.73 -3.01 -0.83
N ILE A 325 -15.97 -2.61 -0.56
CA ILE A 325 -16.33 -1.21 -0.34
C ILE A 325 -16.61 -1.01 1.14
N THR A 326 -15.89 -0.11 1.79
CA THR A 326 -16.25 0.37 3.12
C THR A 326 -16.89 1.74 3.05
N TYR A 327 -17.94 1.97 3.86
CA TYR A 327 -18.76 3.17 3.74
C TYR A 327 -19.17 3.72 5.11
N ASN A 328 -18.78 4.95 5.42
CA ASN A 328 -18.97 5.55 6.74
C ASN A 328 -20.31 6.29 6.88
N HIS A 329 -21.41 5.56 6.79
CA HIS A 329 -22.77 6.07 7.02
C HIS A 329 -23.69 4.93 7.46
N GLU A 330 -24.17 4.98 8.69
CA GLU A 330 -24.88 3.88 9.34
C GLU A 330 -26.16 3.46 8.60
N ALA A 331 -27.01 4.41 8.17
CA ALA A 331 -28.23 4.06 7.44
C ALA A 331 -27.94 3.33 6.11
N SER A 332 -26.83 3.69 5.43
CA SER A 332 -26.40 2.98 4.22
C SER A 332 -25.96 1.54 4.49
N LEU A 333 -25.41 1.26 5.68
CA LEU A 333 -25.07 -0.10 6.11
C LEU A 333 -26.32 -0.92 6.43
N ASN A 334 -27.46 -0.31 6.74
CA ASN A 334 -28.68 -1.08 6.98
C ASN A 334 -29.45 -1.36 5.68
N GLU A 335 -29.28 -0.50 4.67
CA GLU A 335 -30.06 -0.54 3.44
C GLU A 335 -29.35 -1.23 2.26
N SER A 336 -28.04 -1.44 2.33
CA SER A 336 -27.26 -1.91 1.18
C SER A 336 -26.22 -2.95 1.52
N GLU A 337 -26.33 -4.12 0.88
CA GLU A 337 -25.41 -5.25 1.06
C GLU A 337 -24.04 -5.04 0.39
N ILE A 338 -23.87 -4.04 -0.48
CA ILE A 338 -22.62 -3.87 -1.25
C ILE A 338 -21.54 -3.13 -0.46
N VAL A 339 -21.90 -2.55 0.68
CA VAL A 339 -20.99 -1.78 1.53
C VAL A 339 -20.81 -2.45 2.89
N TRP A 340 -19.61 -2.29 3.44
CA TRP A 340 -19.21 -2.79 4.74
C TRP A 340 -18.87 -1.65 5.68
N LYS A 341 -18.89 -1.93 6.99
CA LYS A 341 -18.45 -0.98 8.01
C LYS A 341 -16.98 -0.60 7.79
N PRO A 342 -16.62 0.69 7.92
CA PRO A 342 -15.24 1.13 7.76
C PRO A 342 -14.32 0.57 8.84
N TRP A 343 -13.11 0.19 8.42
CA TRP A 343 -12.05 -0.24 9.32
C TRP A 343 -11.61 0.89 10.24
N LYS A 344 -11.07 0.54 11.41
CA LYS A 344 -10.64 1.53 12.40
C LYS A 344 -9.49 2.37 11.84
N LYS A 345 -9.68 3.69 11.77
CA LYS A 345 -8.66 4.61 11.27
C LYS A 345 -7.82 5.16 12.41
N HIS A 346 -6.51 5.12 12.19
CA HIS A 346 -5.49 5.83 12.93
C HIS A 346 -4.82 6.84 11.99
N SER A 347 -4.55 8.06 12.45
CA SER A 347 -4.13 9.14 11.55
C SER A 347 -3.17 10.08 12.24
N SER A 348 -2.03 10.32 11.61
CA SER A 348 -1.04 11.31 12.06
C SER A 348 -1.32 12.73 11.58
N ALA A 349 -2.46 12.97 10.91
CA ALA A 349 -2.76 14.25 10.26
C ALA A 349 -2.67 15.50 11.17
N PHE A 350 -2.97 15.36 12.47
CA PHE A 350 -2.92 16.48 13.41
C PHE A 350 -1.59 16.58 14.16
N LEU A 351 -0.66 15.64 13.94
CA LEU A 351 0.62 15.59 14.63
C LEU A 351 1.65 16.50 13.94
N LYS A 352 2.55 17.06 14.73
CA LYS A 352 3.84 17.53 14.23
C LYS A 352 4.65 16.31 13.79
N HIS A 353 5.47 16.47 12.75
CA HIS A 353 6.30 15.37 12.23
C HIS A 353 7.26 14.79 13.29
N THR A 354 7.62 15.58 14.32
CA THR A 354 8.43 15.16 15.47
C THR A 354 7.72 14.08 16.31
N GLU A 355 6.41 14.18 16.50
CA GLU A 355 5.58 13.30 17.33
C GLU A 355 5.28 11.94 16.67
N LEU A 356 5.52 11.82 15.36
CA LEU A 356 5.22 10.61 14.59
C LEU A 356 5.87 9.33 15.18
N GLY A 357 7.08 9.45 15.74
CA GLY A 357 7.80 8.31 16.30
C GLY A 357 7.09 7.69 17.51
N GLU A 358 6.68 8.52 18.46
CA GLU A 358 5.95 8.10 19.66
C GLU A 358 4.55 7.56 19.29
N PHE A 359 3.85 8.26 18.39
CA PHE A 359 2.55 7.80 17.89
C PHE A 359 2.64 6.40 17.28
N MET A 360 3.63 6.16 16.42
CA MET A 360 3.87 4.85 15.81
C MET A 360 4.26 3.81 16.86
N GLN A 361 5.12 4.16 17.82
CA GLN A 361 5.51 3.25 18.89
C GLN A 361 4.29 2.77 19.70
N ASN A 362 3.38 3.69 20.05
CA ASN A 362 2.15 3.36 20.78
C ASN A 362 1.21 2.51 19.93
N LEU A 363 1.03 2.85 18.66
CA LEU A 363 0.13 2.13 17.75
C LEU A 363 0.59 0.69 17.47
N PHE A 364 1.90 0.47 17.35
CA PHE A 364 2.47 -0.85 17.02
C PHE A 364 2.91 -1.66 18.25
N SER A 365 2.88 -1.08 19.45
CA SER A 365 3.19 -1.76 20.71
C SER A 365 2.16 -2.84 21.04
N GLN A 366 2.58 -4.04 21.44
CA GLN A 366 1.66 -5.10 21.87
C GLN A 366 0.87 -4.76 23.13
N LYS A 367 1.42 -3.89 23.96
CA LYS A 367 0.92 -3.65 25.32
C LYS A 367 0.12 -2.36 25.43
N HIS A 368 0.28 -1.43 24.49
CA HIS A 368 -0.41 -0.14 24.55
C HIS A 368 -1.93 -0.32 24.33
N PRO A 369 -2.78 0.47 25.03
CA PRO A 369 -4.24 0.43 24.84
C PRO A 369 -4.68 0.82 23.42
N ASP A 370 -3.97 1.76 22.79
CA ASP A 370 -4.31 2.24 21.43
C ASP A 370 -3.97 1.25 20.31
N ALA A 371 -3.19 0.22 20.62
CA ALA A 371 -2.74 -0.75 19.63
C ALA A 371 -3.92 -1.60 19.11
N PRO A 372 -4.14 -1.68 17.79
CA PRO A 372 -5.20 -2.49 17.21
C PRO A 372 -4.98 -3.98 17.51
N ARG A 373 -6.04 -4.68 17.91
CA ARG A 373 -6.02 -6.12 18.22
C ARG A 373 -7.24 -6.79 17.61
N ASN A 374 -7.01 -7.84 16.81
CA ASN A 374 -8.04 -8.67 16.20
C ASN A 374 -9.08 -7.93 15.32
N ILE A 375 -8.78 -6.70 14.89
CA ILE A 375 -9.64 -5.85 14.06
C ILE A 375 -8.94 -5.48 12.75
N GLY A 376 -9.72 -5.11 11.73
CA GLY A 376 -9.22 -4.42 10.54
C GLY A 376 -8.98 -2.94 10.85
N TRP A 377 -7.85 -2.41 10.38
CA TRP A 377 -7.46 -1.04 10.67
C TRP A 377 -6.57 -0.42 9.57
N SER A 378 -6.58 0.91 9.53
CA SER A 378 -5.76 1.69 8.61
C SER A 378 -4.95 2.75 9.35
N LEU A 379 -3.70 2.93 8.92
CA LEU A 379 -2.85 4.04 9.28
C LEU A 379 -2.80 5.05 8.13
N HIS A 380 -3.31 6.24 8.37
CA HIS A 380 -3.13 7.39 7.47
C HIS A 380 -1.89 8.15 7.94
N GLY A 381 -0.73 7.73 7.43
CA GLY A 381 0.59 8.29 7.72
C GLY A 381 0.83 9.58 6.95
N ILE A 382 0.08 10.62 7.29
CA ILE A 382 0.11 11.93 6.64
C ILE A 382 0.29 13.05 7.66
N GLN A 383 0.61 14.25 7.19
CA GLN A 383 0.52 15.47 7.98
C GLN A 383 -0.48 16.42 7.31
N GLY A 384 -1.47 16.85 8.09
CA GLY A 384 -2.50 17.79 7.70
C GLY A 384 -2.00 19.22 7.72
N PHE A 385 -2.83 20.14 7.24
CA PHE A 385 -2.48 21.57 7.16
C PHE A 385 -2.18 22.18 8.53
N GLN A 386 -3.00 21.89 9.55
CA GLN A 386 -2.81 22.44 10.89
C GLN A 386 -1.49 21.98 11.54
N GLY A 387 -1.14 20.70 11.38
CA GLY A 387 0.09 20.13 11.94
C GLY A 387 1.37 20.57 11.24
N SER A 388 1.28 21.33 10.13
CA SER A 388 2.42 21.67 9.27
C SER A 388 2.85 23.13 9.34
N TYR A 389 2.43 23.85 10.37
CA TYR A 389 2.88 25.22 10.58
C TYR A 389 4.39 25.23 10.90
N ASN A 390 5.18 25.94 10.11
CA ASN A 390 6.58 26.23 10.40
C ASN A 390 6.66 27.57 11.15
N GLU A 391 7.14 27.51 12.40
CA GLU A 391 7.28 28.69 13.26
C GLU A 391 8.39 29.64 12.77
N GLU A 392 9.47 29.10 12.19
CA GLU A 392 10.62 29.90 11.71
C GLU A 392 10.24 30.75 10.48
N ASP A 393 9.55 30.13 9.52
CA ASP A 393 9.15 30.80 8.28
C ASP A 393 7.76 31.45 8.37
N ALA A 394 7.06 31.30 9.49
CA ALA A 394 5.66 31.70 9.68
C ALA A 394 4.72 31.25 8.54
N THR A 395 4.96 30.07 7.99
CA THR A 395 4.25 29.54 6.81
C THR A 395 3.81 28.09 6.99
N TYR A 396 2.83 27.67 6.20
CA TYR A 396 2.38 26.28 6.14
C TYR A 396 3.02 25.55 4.98
N LEU A 397 3.51 24.35 5.25
CA LEU A 397 4.05 23.46 4.22
C LEU A 397 2.94 22.99 3.26
N MET A 398 3.28 22.98 1.97
CA MET A 398 2.48 22.39 0.91
C MET A 398 2.40 20.86 1.05
N PRO A 399 1.39 20.21 0.46
CA PRO A 399 1.19 18.76 0.61
C PRO A 399 2.42 17.91 0.24
N ALA A 400 3.11 18.25 -0.85
CA ALA A 400 4.31 17.53 -1.28
C ALA A 400 5.50 17.73 -0.33
N GLU A 401 5.62 18.91 0.29
CA GLU A 401 6.64 19.22 1.31
C GLU A 401 6.40 18.41 2.57
N ARG A 402 5.14 18.36 3.04
CA ARG A 402 4.74 17.50 4.16
C ARG A 402 5.05 16.04 3.90
N ALA A 403 4.67 15.53 2.72
CA ALA A 403 4.96 14.16 2.34
C ALA A 403 6.46 13.87 2.30
N SER A 404 7.28 14.79 1.78
CA SER A 404 8.74 14.64 1.72
C SER A 404 9.42 14.56 3.09
N ILE A 405 8.75 15.04 4.16
CA ILE A 405 9.23 14.96 5.54
C ILE A 405 8.68 13.71 6.24
N VAL A 406 7.37 13.47 6.11
CA VAL A 406 6.67 12.38 6.83
C VAL A 406 7.01 11.02 6.26
N ASN A 407 7.04 10.89 4.92
CA ASN A 407 7.19 9.60 4.26
C ASN A 407 8.51 8.92 4.60
N PRO A 408 9.70 9.57 4.52
CA PRO A 408 10.95 8.90 4.87
C PRO A 408 10.97 8.39 6.33
N LYS A 409 10.48 9.20 7.28
CA LYS A 409 10.38 8.81 8.69
C LYS A 409 9.42 7.64 8.89
N LEU A 410 8.26 7.68 8.25
CA LEU A 410 7.29 6.59 8.31
C LEU A 410 7.87 5.29 7.73
N MET A 411 8.52 5.37 6.56
CA MET A 411 9.11 4.20 5.91
C MET A 411 10.25 3.62 6.76
N GLN A 412 11.10 4.46 7.34
CA GLN A 412 12.16 4.00 8.25
C GLN A 412 11.59 3.20 9.44
N LEU A 413 10.51 3.71 10.05
CA LEU A 413 9.84 3.06 11.17
C LEU A 413 9.15 1.75 10.76
N LEU A 414 8.54 1.71 9.57
CA LEU A 414 7.86 0.52 9.05
C LEU A 414 8.83 -0.56 8.58
N SER A 415 10.01 -0.22 8.06
CA SER A 415 11.02 -1.18 7.58
C SER A 415 11.53 -2.13 8.68
N GLY A 416 11.28 -1.82 9.95
CA GLY A 416 11.56 -2.71 11.07
C GLY A 416 10.46 -3.75 11.34
N PRO A 417 10.37 -4.28 12.59
CA PRO A 417 9.39 -5.30 12.95
C PRO A 417 7.92 -4.82 12.89
N TRP A 418 7.70 -3.51 12.76
CA TRP A 418 6.37 -2.92 12.71
C TRP A 418 5.62 -3.26 11.42
N SER A 419 6.30 -3.42 10.29
CA SER A 419 5.70 -3.92 9.04
C SER A 419 4.89 -5.21 9.26
N GLN A 420 5.41 -6.13 10.08
CA GLN A 420 4.76 -7.42 10.37
C GLN A 420 3.41 -7.30 11.07
N ARG A 421 3.12 -6.13 11.66
CA ARG A 421 1.85 -5.87 12.35
C ARG A 421 0.99 -4.87 11.60
N ALA A 422 1.51 -4.23 10.56
CA ALA A 422 0.77 -3.29 9.75
C ALA A 422 -0.37 -3.99 9.02
N ASN A 423 -1.51 -3.31 8.96
CA ASN A 423 -2.65 -3.66 8.12
C ASN A 423 -2.71 -2.73 6.90
N ALA A 424 -3.70 -1.84 6.76
CA ALA A 424 -3.64 -0.84 5.68
C ALA A 424 -2.77 0.36 6.06
N VAL A 425 -1.83 0.79 5.20
CA VAL A 425 -1.05 2.02 5.41
C VAL A 425 -1.22 2.91 4.19
N LEU A 426 -1.64 4.15 4.43
CA LEU A 426 -1.95 5.14 3.41
C LEU A 426 -1.05 6.36 3.58
N VAL A 427 -0.46 6.80 2.47
CA VAL A 427 0.42 7.97 2.42
C VAL A 427 -0.01 8.97 1.36
N ASP A 428 0.43 10.22 1.53
CA ASP A 428 0.43 11.20 0.44
C ASP A 428 1.65 10.94 -0.46
N TYR A 429 1.47 11.10 -1.77
CA TYR A 429 2.50 10.91 -2.79
C TYR A 429 3.20 9.54 -2.67
N PHE A 430 2.46 8.45 -2.85
CA PHE A 430 2.99 7.08 -2.66
C PHE A 430 4.27 6.79 -3.46
N THR A 431 4.46 7.45 -4.62
CA THR A 431 5.67 7.33 -5.46
C THR A 431 6.95 7.80 -4.78
N ASN A 432 6.83 8.60 -3.73
CA ASN A 432 7.96 9.05 -2.90
C ASN A 432 8.35 8.00 -1.84
N THR A 433 7.78 6.80 -1.88
CA THR A 433 7.98 5.72 -0.91
C THR A 433 8.26 4.39 -1.61
N ASN A 434 8.82 3.44 -0.88
CA ASN A 434 8.87 2.02 -1.25
C ASN A 434 7.74 1.21 -0.59
N LEU A 435 6.62 1.85 -0.22
CA LEU A 435 5.54 1.21 0.56
C LEU A 435 4.98 -0.05 -0.10
N VAL A 436 4.82 -0.05 -1.42
CA VAL A 436 4.33 -1.22 -2.16
C VAL A 436 5.30 -2.40 -2.00
N GLU A 437 6.59 -2.17 -2.21
CA GLU A 437 7.61 -3.22 -2.11
C GLU A 437 7.70 -3.76 -0.67
N LEU A 438 7.67 -2.86 0.32
CA LEU A 438 7.67 -3.25 1.72
C LEU A 438 6.45 -4.12 2.06
N ALA A 439 5.26 -3.74 1.60
CA ALA A 439 4.04 -4.49 1.84
C ALA A 439 4.06 -5.87 1.17
N VAL A 440 4.47 -5.95 -0.10
CA VAL A 440 4.59 -7.22 -0.85
C VAL A 440 5.56 -8.18 -0.14
N ASN A 441 6.76 -7.70 0.19
CA ASN A 441 7.78 -8.54 0.84
C ASN A 441 7.36 -8.95 2.25
N THR A 442 6.72 -8.05 2.99
CA THR A 442 6.17 -8.36 4.31
C THR A 442 5.09 -9.44 4.24
N ASN A 443 4.17 -9.35 3.29
CA ASN A 443 3.10 -10.34 3.14
C ASN A 443 3.65 -11.72 2.75
N ARG A 444 4.63 -11.78 1.84
CA ARG A 444 5.36 -13.03 1.54
C ARG A 444 5.98 -13.63 2.81
N TYR A 445 6.65 -12.80 3.60
CA TYR A 445 7.25 -13.24 4.86
C TYR A 445 6.20 -13.77 5.86
N LYS A 446 5.07 -13.06 6.01
CA LYS A 446 3.94 -13.50 6.85
C LYS A 446 3.42 -14.88 6.43
N THR A 447 3.31 -15.14 5.13
CA THR A 447 2.85 -16.44 4.62
C THR A 447 3.83 -17.59 4.88
N LEU A 448 5.14 -17.34 4.77
CA LEU A 448 6.18 -18.35 5.03
C LEU A 448 6.24 -18.75 6.51
N ARG A 449 5.93 -17.83 7.41
CA ARG A 449 5.95 -18.06 8.87
C ARG A 449 4.62 -18.53 9.46
N ASN A 450 3.56 -18.64 8.65
CA ASN A 450 2.29 -19.12 9.17
C ASN A 450 2.44 -20.61 9.53
N PRO A 451 2.28 -21.03 10.81
CA PRO A 451 2.50 -22.41 11.24
C PRO A 451 1.58 -23.43 10.54
N THR A 452 0.50 -22.97 9.89
CA THR A 452 -0.34 -23.82 9.04
C THR A 452 0.35 -24.25 7.73
N ASN A 453 1.42 -23.57 7.30
CA ASN A 453 2.23 -23.92 6.12
C ASN A 453 3.45 -24.80 6.44
N GLU A 454 3.76 -25.08 7.72
CA GLU A 454 4.82 -26.04 8.10
C GLU A 454 4.43 -27.50 7.78
N ALA A 455 3.19 -27.76 7.35
CA ALA A 455 2.70 -29.08 6.96
C ALA A 455 2.85 -29.40 5.46
N VAL A 456 3.62 -28.62 4.68
CA VAL A 456 4.03 -29.06 3.34
C VAL A 456 5.27 -29.93 3.49
N VAL A 457 5.02 -31.22 3.73
CA VAL A 457 6.01 -32.29 3.56
C VAL A 457 6.59 -32.15 2.16
N LEU A 458 7.88 -31.85 2.07
CA LEU A 458 8.66 -32.03 0.85
C LEU A 458 8.70 -33.53 0.56
N ASP A 459 7.79 -33.99 -0.29
CA ASP A 459 7.96 -35.25 -0.99
C ASP A 459 9.10 -35.06 -1.98
N ILE A 460 10.29 -35.49 -1.58
CA ILE A 460 11.44 -35.66 -2.46
C ILE A 460 11.26 -37.03 -3.12
N GLN A 461 10.99 -37.03 -4.42
CA GLN A 461 11.30 -38.17 -5.30
C GLN A 461 12.49 -37.83 -6.19
#